data_AF-A0A8I3PJN5-F1
#
_entry.id   AF-A0A8I3PJN5-F1
#
_cell.length_a   1.000
_cell.length_b   1.000
_cell.length_c   1.000
_cell.angle_alpha   90.00
_cell.angle_beta   90.00
_cell.angle_gamma   90.00
#
_symmetry.space_group_name_H-M   'P 1'
#
loop_
_entity.id
_entity.type
_entity.pdbx_description
1 polymer ?
#
loop_
_entity_poly.entity_id
_entity_poly.type
_entity_poly.pdbx_seq_one_letter_code
_entity_poly.pdbx_strand_id
1 'polypeptide(L)'
;ATSQDLSVFPLASCCKDNIASTSVTLGCLVTGYLPMSTTVTWDTGSLNKNVTTFPTTFHETYGLHSIVSQVTASGEWAKQRFTCSVAHAESTAINKTFSACALNFIPPTVKLFHSSCNPVGDTHTTIQLLCLISGYVPGDMEVIWLVDGQKATNIFPYTAPGTKEGNVTSTHSELNITQGEWVSQKTYTCQVTYQGFTFKDEARKCSESDPRGVSSYLSPPSPLDLYVHKAPKITCLVVDLATMEGMNLTWYRESKEPVNPGPLNKKDHFNGTITVTSTLPVNTNDWIEGETYYCRVTHPHLPRTSCKRAPPDVYLFLPPEEEQGTKDRVTLTCLIQNFFPADISVQWLRNDSPIQTDHRLEVSRVDWEQKNKFTCQVVHEALSGSRILQKWVSKTPGK
;
A
#
# COMPACT_ATOMS: atom_id res chain seq x y z
N ALA A 1 39.53 -1.42 3.55
CA ALA A 1 38.18 -0.80 3.56
C ALA A 1 37.30 -1.67 2.68
N THR A 2 36.28 -2.30 3.25
CA THR A 2 35.29 -3.09 2.51
C THR A 2 34.43 -2.14 1.68
N SER A 3 34.28 -2.42 0.38
CA SER A 3 33.37 -1.68 -0.50
C SER A 3 31.94 -1.82 0.02
N GLN A 4 31.20 -0.73 0.07
CA GLN A 4 29.81 -0.69 0.55
C GLN A 4 28.87 -0.39 -0.62
N ASP A 5 27.74 -1.11 -0.66
CA ASP A 5 26.74 -0.98 -1.71
C ASP A 5 26.21 0.45 -1.81
N LEU A 6 26.38 1.04 -2.99
CA LEU A 6 25.95 2.39 -3.31
C LEU A 6 24.47 2.44 -3.66
N SER A 7 23.84 3.58 -3.40
CA SER A 7 22.45 3.84 -3.82
C SER A 7 22.41 4.90 -4.90
N VAL A 8 21.69 4.63 -6.00
CA VAL A 8 21.49 5.56 -7.11
C VAL A 8 20.03 6.00 -7.18
N PHE A 9 19.81 7.31 -7.08
CA PHE A 9 18.50 7.93 -7.12
C PHE A 9 18.35 8.80 -8.37
N PRO A 10 17.41 8.45 -9.27
CA PRO A 10 17.06 9.32 -10.39
C PRO A 10 16.28 10.54 -9.88
N LEU A 11 16.63 11.73 -10.38
CA LEU A 11 15.97 12.99 -10.06
C LEU A 11 15.36 13.54 -11.35
N ALA A 12 14.04 13.52 -11.45
CA ALA A 12 13.30 14.06 -12.58
C ALA A 12 12.70 15.43 -12.24
N SER A 13 12.58 16.31 -13.25
CA SER A 13 11.82 17.55 -13.11
C SER A 13 10.32 17.26 -13.09
N CYS A 14 9.58 17.91 -12.20
CA CYS A 14 8.12 17.89 -12.22
C CYS A 14 7.63 18.80 -13.36
N CYS A 15 6.93 18.28 -14.37
CA CYS A 15 6.35 19.12 -15.42
C CYS A 15 4.85 18.91 -15.58
N LYS A 16 4.21 19.98 -16.09
CA LYS A 16 2.81 19.99 -16.53
C LYS A 16 2.77 19.59 -18.01
N ASP A 17 1.61 19.15 -18.50
CA ASP A 17 1.40 18.54 -19.84
C ASP A 17 1.93 19.32 -21.06
N ASN A 18 2.34 20.59 -20.90
CA ASN A 18 2.80 21.45 -21.99
C ASN A 18 4.34 21.61 -22.00
N ILE A 19 5.05 20.61 -22.52
CA ILE A 19 6.52 20.51 -22.52
C ILE A 19 7.17 21.23 -23.74
N ALA A 20 6.38 21.77 -24.66
CA ALA A 20 6.84 22.19 -25.99
C ALA A 20 7.88 23.36 -26.04
N SER A 21 8.15 24.06 -24.93
CA SER A 21 9.02 25.24 -24.92
C SER A 21 9.98 25.38 -23.73
N THR A 22 10.11 24.39 -22.85
CA THR A 22 10.92 24.51 -21.62
C THR A 22 12.11 23.56 -21.60
N SER A 23 13.25 24.05 -21.10
CA SER A 23 14.39 23.21 -20.74
C SER A 23 14.12 22.54 -19.39
N VAL A 24 14.25 21.22 -19.33
CA VAL A 24 14.10 20.42 -18.10
C VAL A 24 15.46 19.97 -17.61
N THR A 25 15.68 19.99 -16.29
CA THR A 25 16.92 19.54 -15.68
C THR A 25 16.69 18.24 -14.93
N LEU A 26 17.57 17.28 -15.19
CA LEU A 26 17.54 15.93 -14.65
C LEU A 26 18.76 15.76 -13.77
N GLY A 27 18.67 14.93 -12.74
CA GLY A 27 19.77 14.63 -11.87
C GLY A 27 19.90 13.14 -11.58
N CYS A 28 21.10 12.75 -11.16
CA CYS A 28 21.41 11.42 -10.67
C CYS A 28 22.20 11.61 -9.40
N LEU A 29 21.58 11.30 -8.27
CA LEU A 29 22.17 11.37 -6.94
C LEU A 29 22.71 10.00 -6.58
N VAL A 30 23.98 9.93 -6.24
CA VAL A 30 24.64 8.72 -5.77
C VAL A 30 25.06 8.94 -4.33
N THR A 31 24.70 8.02 -3.42
CA THR A 31 25.03 8.13 -1.99
C THR A 31 25.49 6.80 -1.42
N GLY A 32 26.17 6.87 -0.28
CA GLY A 32 26.46 5.71 0.56
C GLY A 32 27.67 4.88 0.12
N TYR A 33 28.57 5.46 -0.68
CA TYR A 33 29.68 4.71 -1.29
C TYR A 33 31.05 5.02 -0.69
N LEU A 34 31.93 4.02 -0.72
CA LEU A 34 33.35 4.07 -0.35
C LEU A 34 34.10 3.05 -1.22
N PRO A 35 35.25 3.37 -1.84
CA PRO A 35 36.03 4.62 -1.79
C PRO A 35 35.43 5.74 -2.67
N MET A 36 36.04 6.93 -2.67
CA MET A 36 35.58 8.13 -3.40
C MET A 36 35.46 7.96 -4.93
N SER A 37 36.15 6.98 -5.54
CA SER A 37 36.23 6.80 -6.98
C SER A 37 34.92 6.30 -7.61
N THR A 38 34.02 7.23 -7.91
CA THR A 38 32.73 6.99 -8.59
C THR A 38 32.65 7.83 -9.85
N THR A 39 32.28 7.20 -10.97
CA THR A 39 32.06 7.87 -12.24
C THR A 39 30.58 7.78 -12.61
N VAL A 40 29.98 8.91 -12.94
CA VAL A 40 28.60 9.00 -13.41
C VAL A 40 28.61 9.37 -14.89
N THR A 41 27.98 8.55 -15.73
CA THR A 41 27.84 8.80 -17.17
C THR A 41 26.37 8.80 -17.57
N TRP A 42 26.07 9.42 -18.70
CA TRP A 42 24.71 9.52 -19.24
C TRP A 42 24.68 9.04 -20.68
N ASP A 43 23.57 8.43 -21.10
CA ASP A 43 23.31 8.00 -22.49
C ASP A 43 22.89 9.15 -23.42
N THR A 44 23.42 10.35 -23.19
CA THR A 44 22.92 11.61 -23.76
C THR A 44 23.42 11.91 -25.18
N GLY A 45 24.30 11.10 -25.76
CA GLY A 45 24.84 11.32 -27.11
C GLY A 45 25.37 12.75 -27.31
N SER A 46 24.68 13.54 -28.16
CA SER A 46 25.02 14.93 -28.49
C SER A 46 24.80 15.93 -27.34
N LEU A 47 24.07 15.56 -26.28
CA LEU A 47 23.79 16.39 -25.10
C LEU A 47 24.92 16.34 -24.04
N ASN A 48 26.01 15.62 -24.28
CA ASN A 48 27.15 15.51 -23.33
C ASN A 48 27.69 16.87 -22.86
N LYS A 49 27.57 17.95 -23.67
CA LYS A 49 28.01 19.30 -23.29
C LYS A 49 27.13 19.96 -22.21
N ASN A 50 25.95 19.41 -21.93
CA ASN A 50 25.01 19.92 -20.93
C ASN A 50 25.04 19.11 -19.63
N VAL A 51 26.00 18.19 -19.48
CA VAL A 51 26.18 17.40 -18.26
C VAL A 51 27.07 18.17 -17.28
N THR A 52 26.59 18.37 -16.07
CA THR A 52 27.36 18.98 -14.98
C THR A 52 27.43 18.00 -13.82
N THR A 53 28.64 17.60 -13.41
CA THR A 53 28.84 16.75 -12.23
C THR A 53 29.43 17.59 -11.11
N PHE A 54 28.76 17.62 -9.96
CA PHE A 54 29.19 18.39 -8.80
C PHE A 54 30.29 17.66 -8.02
N PRO A 55 31.13 18.37 -7.25
CA PRO A 55 32.15 17.75 -6.41
C PRO A 55 31.55 16.75 -5.42
N THR A 56 32.27 15.65 -5.17
CA THR A 56 31.89 14.67 -4.15
C THR A 56 31.88 15.31 -2.77
N THR A 57 30.82 15.06 -2.01
CA THR A 57 30.69 15.47 -0.61
C THR A 57 30.94 14.26 0.30
N PHE A 58 31.67 14.46 1.40
CA PHE A 58 31.88 13.43 2.43
C PHE A 58 30.98 13.74 3.63
N HIS A 59 30.24 12.74 4.08
CA HIS A 59 29.37 12.82 5.26
C HIS A 59 30.09 12.24 6.46
N GLU A 60 30.65 13.10 7.31
CA GLU A 60 31.45 12.69 8.49
C GLU A 60 30.69 11.78 9.45
N THR A 61 29.38 12.00 9.62
CA THR A 61 28.52 11.24 10.54
C THR A 61 28.43 9.75 10.20
N TYR A 62 28.42 9.42 8.91
CA TYR A 62 28.27 8.04 8.42
C TYR A 62 29.55 7.51 7.79
N GLY A 63 30.55 8.38 7.57
CA GLY A 63 31.80 8.04 6.89
C GLY A 63 31.63 7.72 5.41
N LEU A 64 30.58 8.23 4.74
CA LEU A 64 30.22 7.86 3.36
C LEU A 64 30.26 9.06 2.41
N HIS A 65 30.47 8.80 1.12
CA HIS A 65 30.46 9.82 0.09
C HIS A 65 29.10 9.95 -0.63
N SER A 66 28.86 11.12 -1.20
CA SER A 66 27.76 11.39 -2.13
C SER A 66 28.18 12.29 -3.29
N ILE A 67 27.64 12.06 -4.48
CA ILE A 67 27.85 12.89 -5.67
C ILE A 67 26.53 13.09 -6.41
N VAL A 68 26.39 14.25 -7.05
CA VAL A 68 25.24 14.56 -7.91
C VAL A 68 25.75 14.91 -9.30
N SER A 69 25.16 14.31 -10.33
CA SER A 69 25.33 14.73 -11.71
C SER A 69 24.00 15.19 -12.27
N GLN A 70 23.99 16.28 -13.03
CA GLN A 70 22.80 16.80 -13.69
C GLN A 70 22.98 16.92 -15.20
N VAL A 71 21.89 16.86 -15.95
CA VAL A 71 21.85 17.15 -17.39
C VAL A 71 20.63 17.98 -17.72
N THR A 72 20.79 18.98 -18.58
CA THR A 72 19.68 19.81 -19.07
C THR A 72 19.28 19.40 -20.48
N ALA A 73 18.03 18.98 -20.64
CA ALA A 73 17.42 18.59 -21.91
C ALA A 73 16.39 19.65 -22.35
N SER A 74 16.33 19.97 -23.65
CA SER A 74 15.45 21.01 -24.19
C SER A 74 14.69 20.52 -25.43
N GLY A 75 13.51 21.08 -25.68
CA GLY A 75 12.68 20.74 -26.84
C GLY A 75 12.17 19.30 -26.77
N GLU A 76 12.22 18.56 -27.88
CA GLU A 76 11.74 17.17 -27.95
C GLU A 76 12.51 16.20 -27.03
N TRP A 77 13.74 16.53 -26.64
CA TRP A 77 14.52 15.75 -25.67
C TRP A 77 13.88 15.70 -24.28
N ALA A 78 13.10 16.72 -23.91
CA ALA A 78 12.39 16.75 -22.63
C ALA A 78 11.30 15.67 -22.50
N LYS A 79 10.94 15.00 -23.60
CA LYS A 79 9.97 13.88 -23.63
C LYS A 79 10.64 12.51 -23.62
N GLN A 80 11.97 12.45 -23.72
CA GLN A 80 12.70 11.18 -23.81
C GLN A 80 13.06 10.62 -22.42
N ARG A 81 13.50 9.36 -22.43
CA ARG A 81 14.09 8.68 -21.27
C ARG A 81 15.61 8.78 -21.34
N PHE A 82 16.22 8.94 -20.18
CA PHE A 82 17.66 9.07 -20.00
C PHE A 82 18.13 8.02 -19.01
N THR A 83 19.30 7.45 -19.27
CA THR A 83 19.98 6.48 -18.43
C THR A 83 21.20 7.11 -17.80
N CYS A 84 21.19 7.18 -16.47
CA CYS A 84 22.39 7.45 -15.68
C CYS A 84 23.06 6.13 -15.34
N SER A 85 24.34 5.99 -15.70
CA SER A 85 25.16 4.82 -15.44
C SER A 85 26.25 5.16 -14.44
N VAL A 86 26.27 4.46 -13.31
CA VAL A 86 27.17 4.73 -12.18
C VAL A 86 28.14 3.58 -12.03
N ALA A 87 29.44 3.84 -12.20
CA ALA A 87 30.51 2.88 -11.97
C ALA A 87 31.28 3.24 -10.69
N HIS A 88 31.51 2.27 -9.81
CA HIS A 88 32.17 2.47 -8.52
C HIS A 88 33.13 1.31 -8.22
N ALA A 89 34.42 1.61 -8.00
CA ALA A 89 35.42 0.67 -7.48
C ALA A 89 35.34 -0.78 -8.01
N GLU A 90 35.51 -0.97 -9.33
CA GLU A 90 35.45 -2.25 -10.06
C GLU A 90 34.10 -3.01 -9.99
N SER A 91 33.04 -2.42 -9.44
CA SER A 91 31.70 -2.98 -9.46
C SER A 91 31.08 -2.97 -10.87
N THR A 92 30.07 -3.80 -11.08
CA THR A 92 29.16 -3.63 -12.22
C THR A 92 28.49 -2.26 -12.14
N ALA A 93 28.33 -1.62 -13.30
CA ALA A 93 27.70 -0.31 -13.37
C ALA A 93 26.21 -0.42 -13.01
N ILE A 94 25.72 0.46 -12.13
CA ILE A 94 24.30 0.58 -11.81
C ILE A 94 23.67 1.56 -12.77
N ASN A 95 22.74 1.09 -13.59
CA ASN A 95 22.05 1.89 -14.60
C ASN A 95 20.65 2.23 -14.11
N LYS A 96 20.28 3.51 -14.19
CA LYS A 96 18.94 4.02 -13.86
C LYS A 96 18.37 4.78 -15.05
N THR A 97 17.33 4.21 -15.67
CA THR A 97 16.62 4.82 -16.81
C THR A 97 15.30 5.42 -16.35
N PHE A 98 15.07 6.70 -16.65
CA PHE A 98 13.87 7.43 -16.22
C PHE A 98 13.54 8.57 -17.19
N SER A 99 12.28 9.00 -17.18
CA SER A 99 11.80 10.08 -18.05
C SER A 99 12.32 11.44 -17.58
N ALA A 100 12.64 12.31 -18.54
CA ALA A 100 13.07 13.67 -18.23
C ALA A 100 12.01 14.50 -17.50
N CYS A 101 10.75 14.20 -17.82
CA CYS A 101 9.60 14.79 -17.20
C CYS A 101 8.83 13.73 -16.39
N ALA A 102 8.64 13.99 -15.10
CA ALA A 102 7.71 13.23 -14.28
C ALA A 102 6.32 13.89 -14.34
N LEU A 103 5.39 13.24 -15.06
CA LEU A 103 3.95 13.44 -14.84
C LEU A 103 3.59 12.83 -13.49
N ASN A 104 2.61 13.39 -12.76
CA ASN A 104 2.18 12.98 -11.40
C ASN A 104 2.54 11.53 -11.04
N PHE A 105 3.61 11.37 -10.24
CA PHE A 105 4.15 10.07 -9.87
C PHE A 105 3.49 9.57 -8.59
N ILE A 106 2.79 8.44 -8.67
CA ILE A 106 2.34 7.69 -7.49
C ILE A 106 3.14 6.37 -7.48
N PRO A 107 3.99 6.14 -6.47
CA PRO A 107 4.81 4.93 -6.42
C PRO A 107 3.93 3.68 -6.18
N PRO A 108 4.28 2.52 -6.77
CA PRO A 108 3.60 1.27 -6.47
C PRO A 108 3.87 0.84 -5.03
N THR A 109 2.86 0.23 -4.41
CA THR A 109 3.03 -0.59 -3.21
C THR A 109 3.26 -2.03 -3.64
N VAL A 110 4.37 -2.62 -3.20
CA VAL A 110 4.71 -4.02 -3.47
C VAL A 110 4.50 -4.82 -2.18
N LYS A 111 3.70 -5.89 -2.26
CA LYS A 111 3.49 -6.84 -1.17
C LYS A 111 3.63 -8.27 -1.68
N LEU A 112 4.39 -9.09 -0.97
CA LEU A 112 4.64 -10.48 -1.34
C LEU A 112 3.97 -11.44 -0.37
N PHE A 113 3.10 -12.28 -0.92
CA PHE A 113 2.36 -13.32 -0.20
C PHE A 113 2.81 -14.71 -0.62
N HIS A 114 2.55 -15.71 0.22
CA HIS A 114 2.89 -17.11 -0.03
C HIS A 114 1.70 -18.01 0.35
N SER A 115 1.52 -19.12 -0.37
CA SER A 115 0.33 -19.98 -0.21
C SER A 115 0.38 -20.93 0.99
N SER A 116 1.56 -21.24 1.53
CA SER A 116 1.67 -22.20 2.64
C SER A 116 2.94 -22.01 3.48
N CYS A 117 2.78 -22.28 4.77
CA CYS A 117 3.85 -22.37 5.76
C CYS A 117 3.99 -23.79 6.33
N ASN A 118 3.32 -24.80 5.76
CA ASN A 118 3.33 -26.16 6.30
C ASN A 118 4.73 -26.80 6.07
N PRO A 119 5.50 -27.17 7.11
CA PRO A 119 6.79 -27.84 6.91
C PRO A 119 6.65 -29.32 6.51
N VAL A 120 5.46 -29.91 6.63
CA VAL A 120 5.15 -31.35 6.43
C VAL A 120 4.64 -31.65 5.01
N GLY A 121 4.59 -30.65 4.12
CA GLY A 121 4.29 -30.91 2.71
C GLY A 121 5.34 -31.84 2.09
N ASP A 122 4.94 -32.70 1.15
CA ASP A 122 5.92 -33.42 0.31
C ASP A 122 6.82 -32.38 -0.37
N THR A 123 8.11 -32.69 -0.50
CA THR A 123 9.13 -31.88 -1.17
C THR A 123 8.73 -31.39 -2.56
N HIS A 124 7.83 -32.10 -3.24
CA HIS A 124 7.30 -31.74 -4.56
C HIS A 124 6.05 -30.86 -4.55
N THR A 125 5.46 -30.57 -3.38
CA THR A 125 4.27 -29.75 -3.26
C THR A 125 4.56 -28.33 -3.77
N THR A 126 3.66 -27.78 -4.58
CA THR A 126 3.83 -26.42 -5.12
C THR A 126 3.49 -25.36 -4.06
N ILE A 127 4.41 -24.44 -3.82
CA ILE A 127 4.22 -23.19 -3.09
C ILE A 127 4.05 -22.07 -4.10
N GLN A 128 2.95 -21.32 -3.98
CA GLN A 128 2.65 -20.18 -4.83
C GLN A 128 3.06 -18.92 -4.09
N LEU A 129 3.90 -18.11 -4.73
CA LEU A 129 4.27 -16.78 -4.29
C LEU A 129 3.51 -15.76 -5.13
N LEU A 130 2.79 -14.84 -4.48
CA LEU A 130 1.98 -13.82 -5.12
C LEU A 130 2.50 -12.44 -4.74
N CYS A 131 3.10 -11.75 -5.70
CA CYS A 131 3.52 -10.37 -5.58
C CYS A 131 2.41 -9.44 -6.06
N LEU A 132 1.72 -8.78 -5.13
CA LEU A 132 0.72 -7.76 -5.42
C LEU A 132 1.40 -6.40 -5.58
N ILE A 133 1.05 -5.70 -6.67
CA ILE A 133 1.61 -4.40 -7.03
C ILE A 133 0.44 -3.45 -7.26
N SER A 134 0.25 -2.46 -6.39
CA SER A 134 -0.96 -1.62 -6.42
C SER A 134 -0.68 -0.12 -6.28
N GLY A 135 -1.65 0.69 -6.71
CA GLY A 135 -1.67 2.13 -6.47
C GLY A 135 -0.75 2.96 -7.36
N TYR A 136 -0.23 2.42 -8.46
CA TYR A 136 0.66 3.15 -9.36
C TYR A 136 -0.09 3.76 -10.54
N VAL A 137 0.47 4.82 -11.13
CA VAL A 137 -0.09 5.42 -12.36
C VAL A 137 0.22 4.51 -13.56
N PRO A 138 -0.74 4.27 -14.48
CA PRO A 138 -0.49 3.41 -15.64
C PRO A 138 0.79 3.80 -16.41
N GLY A 139 1.69 2.85 -16.64
CA GLY A 139 2.95 3.08 -17.36
C GLY A 139 3.83 1.83 -17.40
N ASP A 140 4.96 1.94 -18.11
CA ASP A 140 5.92 0.83 -18.26
C ASP A 140 6.55 0.48 -16.92
N MET A 141 6.53 -0.82 -16.59
CA MET A 141 7.05 -1.38 -15.35
C MET A 141 7.76 -2.70 -15.66
N GLU A 142 8.89 -2.94 -14.99
CA GLU A 142 9.58 -4.22 -15.04
C GLU A 142 9.45 -4.93 -13.69
N VAL A 143 9.01 -6.19 -13.71
CA VAL A 143 8.91 -7.04 -12.53
C VAL A 143 9.89 -8.20 -12.68
N ILE A 144 10.82 -8.33 -11.74
CA ILE A 144 11.80 -9.42 -11.71
C ILE A 144 11.74 -10.13 -10.36
N TRP A 145 12.08 -11.42 -10.38
CA TRP A 145 12.20 -12.23 -9.19
C TRP A 145 13.67 -12.54 -8.91
N LEU A 146 14.06 -12.36 -7.65
CA LEU A 146 15.40 -12.70 -7.16
C LEU A 146 15.30 -13.88 -6.19
N VAL A 147 16.31 -14.75 -6.23
CA VAL A 147 16.52 -15.83 -5.26
C VAL A 147 17.87 -15.57 -4.60
N ASP A 148 17.86 -15.36 -3.29
CA ASP A 148 19.04 -14.97 -2.49
C ASP A 148 19.78 -13.76 -3.09
N GLY A 149 19.00 -12.78 -3.56
CA GLY A 149 19.51 -11.55 -4.18
C GLY A 149 20.00 -11.68 -5.62
N GLN A 150 20.04 -12.89 -6.20
CA GLN A 150 20.45 -13.11 -7.59
C GLN A 150 19.25 -13.25 -8.52
N LYS A 151 19.35 -12.69 -9.73
CA LYS A 151 18.32 -12.84 -10.77
C LYS A 151 18.18 -14.31 -11.13
N ALA A 152 17.01 -14.88 -10.84
CA ALA A 152 16.80 -16.30 -11.02
C ALA A 152 16.56 -16.62 -12.51
N THR A 153 17.35 -17.56 -13.04
CA THR A 153 17.36 -17.94 -14.47
C THR A 153 16.48 -19.15 -14.77
N ASN A 154 16.15 -19.96 -13.76
CA ASN A 154 15.39 -21.20 -13.88
C ASN A 154 14.03 -21.12 -13.18
N ILE A 155 13.41 -19.94 -13.19
CA ILE A 155 12.05 -19.73 -12.69
C ILE A 155 11.20 -19.09 -13.78
N PHE A 156 9.91 -19.40 -13.76
CA PHE A 156 8.97 -18.94 -14.79
C PHE A 156 7.82 -18.17 -14.13
N PRO A 157 8.07 -16.95 -13.65
CA PRO A 157 7.02 -16.13 -13.08
C PRO A 157 6.05 -15.65 -14.17
N TYR A 158 4.79 -15.55 -13.82
CA TYR A 158 3.75 -14.96 -14.66
C TYR A 158 3.37 -13.59 -14.11
N THR A 159 3.37 -12.55 -14.94
CA THR A 159 2.87 -11.22 -14.53
C THR A 159 1.61 -10.91 -15.29
N ALA A 160 0.52 -10.67 -14.55
CA ALA A 160 -0.78 -10.35 -15.11
C ALA A 160 -0.77 -8.95 -15.77
N PRO A 161 -1.65 -8.71 -16.75
CA PRO A 161 -1.87 -7.36 -17.25
C PRO A 161 -2.42 -6.45 -16.14
N GLY A 162 -2.03 -5.18 -16.16
CA GLY A 162 -2.52 -4.20 -15.20
C GLY A 162 -4.01 -3.92 -15.34
N THR A 163 -4.72 -3.90 -14.21
CA THR A 163 -6.13 -3.55 -14.11
C THR A 163 -6.26 -2.10 -13.66
N LYS A 164 -6.97 -1.27 -14.43
CA LYS A 164 -7.20 0.13 -14.08
C LYS A 164 -8.34 0.26 -13.07
N GLU A 165 -8.08 0.98 -11.98
CA GLU A 165 -9.02 1.30 -10.93
C GLU A 165 -9.04 2.82 -10.76
N GLY A 166 -9.88 3.51 -11.53
CA GLY A 166 -9.88 4.97 -11.60
C GLY A 166 -8.59 5.53 -12.23
N ASN A 167 -7.86 6.34 -11.47
CA ASN A 167 -6.60 6.97 -11.91
C ASN A 167 -5.36 6.10 -11.67
N VAL A 168 -5.48 5.01 -10.92
CA VAL A 168 -4.38 4.10 -10.59
C VAL A 168 -4.57 2.74 -11.25
N THR A 169 -3.52 1.94 -11.24
CA THR A 169 -3.49 0.58 -11.77
C THR A 169 -2.97 -0.36 -10.69
N SER A 170 -3.46 -1.59 -10.74
CA SER A 170 -2.99 -2.70 -9.91
C SER A 170 -2.65 -3.89 -10.82
N THR A 171 -1.60 -4.63 -10.48
CA THR A 171 -1.22 -5.88 -11.14
C THR A 171 -0.65 -6.87 -10.12
N HIS A 172 -0.40 -8.09 -10.54
CA HIS A 172 0.27 -9.09 -9.73
C HIS A 172 1.23 -9.94 -10.55
N SER A 173 2.25 -10.47 -9.88
CA SER A 173 3.18 -11.45 -10.42
C SER A 173 3.14 -12.72 -9.56
N GLU A 174 3.03 -13.87 -10.21
CA GLU A 174 2.93 -15.18 -9.58
C GLU A 174 4.20 -15.97 -9.86
N LEU A 175 4.75 -16.62 -8.84
CA LEU A 175 5.88 -17.54 -8.95
C LEU A 175 5.56 -18.83 -8.22
N ASN A 176 5.63 -19.95 -8.94
CA ASN A 176 5.50 -21.28 -8.37
C ASN A 176 6.89 -21.84 -8.05
N ILE A 177 7.06 -22.33 -6.82
CA ILE A 177 8.27 -23.01 -6.35
C ILE A 177 7.88 -24.33 -5.68
N THR A 178 8.85 -25.19 -5.40
CA THR A 178 8.60 -26.43 -4.65
C THR A 178 8.75 -26.22 -3.14
N GLN A 179 8.04 -27.04 -2.37
CA GLN A 179 8.17 -27.10 -0.91
C GLN A 179 9.61 -27.37 -0.49
N GLY A 180 10.33 -28.24 -1.20
CA GLY A 180 11.75 -28.52 -0.95
C GLY A 180 12.63 -27.27 -1.06
N GLU A 181 12.37 -26.43 -2.07
CA GLU A 181 13.08 -25.15 -2.23
C GLU A 181 12.68 -24.13 -1.16
N TRP A 182 11.39 -24.08 -0.78
CA TRP A 182 10.91 -23.19 0.28
C TRP A 182 11.55 -23.49 1.64
N VAL A 183 11.65 -24.77 2.04
CA VAL A 183 12.27 -25.15 3.31
C VAL A 183 13.80 -25.03 3.32
N SER A 184 14.43 -24.87 2.15
CA SER A 184 15.88 -24.72 1.99
C SER A 184 16.44 -23.37 2.44
N GLN A 185 15.63 -22.54 3.09
CA GLN A 185 15.99 -21.21 3.63
C GLN A 185 16.36 -20.15 2.57
N LYS A 186 15.98 -20.39 1.31
CA LYS A 186 16.09 -19.38 0.26
C LYS A 186 15.20 -18.18 0.56
N THR A 187 15.67 -17.01 0.18
CA THR A 187 14.89 -15.76 0.21
C THR A 187 14.43 -15.42 -1.20
N TYR A 188 13.11 -15.28 -1.37
CA TYR A 188 12.49 -14.91 -2.63
C TYR A 188 12.09 -13.44 -2.59
N THR A 189 12.56 -12.66 -3.55
CA THR A 189 12.29 -11.22 -3.63
C THR A 189 11.50 -10.93 -4.89
N CYS A 190 10.35 -10.27 -4.74
CA CYS A 190 9.72 -9.62 -5.88
C CYS A 190 10.28 -8.20 -5.97
N GLN A 191 10.99 -7.89 -7.06
CA GLN A 191 11.56 -6.58 -7.32
C GLN A 191 10.88 -5.93 -8.51
N VAL A 192 10.36 -4.74 -8.29
CA VAL A 192 9.64 -3.92 -9.26
C VAL A 192 10.46 -2.68 -9.57
N THR A 193 10.81 -2.50 -10.85
CA THR A 193 11.42 -1.28 -11.35
C THR A 193 10.35 -0.43 -12.05
N TYR A 194 10.09 0.76 -11.53
CA TYR A 194 9.10 1.69 -12.07
C TYR A 194 9.66 3.11 -12.06
N GLN A 195 9.72 3.75 -13.24
CA GLN A 195 10.29 5.09 -13.43
C GLN A 195 11.73 5.25 -12.88
N GLY A 196 12.55 4.19 -12.96
CA GLY A 196 13.92 4.16 -12.43
C GLY A 196 14.02 3.89 -10.92
N PHE A 197 12.92 3.94 -10.18
CA PHE A 197 12.87 3.53 -8.78
C PHE A 197 12.69 2.02 -8.65
N THR A 198 13.23 1.47 -7.58
CA THR A 198 13.15 0.04 -7.28
C THR A 198 12.36 -0.15 -6.00
N PHE A 199 11.29 -0.93 -6.07
CA PHE A 199 10.42 -1.33 -4.96
C PHE A 199 10.53 -2.84 -4.81
N LYS A 200 10.61 -3.34 -3.58
CA LYS A 200 10.73 -4.78 -3.36
C LYS A 200 10.05 -5.21 -2.08
N ASP A 201 9.63 -6.47 -2.08
CA ASP A 201 9.22 -7.18 -0.88
C ASP A 201 9.78 -8.62 -0.92
N GLU A 202 9.98 -9.21 0.24
CA GLU A 202 10.75 -10.44 0.42
C GLU A 202 9.96 -11.47 1.22
N ALA A 203 10.01 -12.72 0.77
CA ALA A 203 9.39 -13.86 1.43
C ALA A 203 10.43 -14.95 1.67
N ARG A 204 10.33 -15.55 2.86
CA ARG A 204 11.20 -16.61 3.35
C ARG A 204 10.36 -17.65 4.07
N LYS A 205 10.93 -18.82 4.29
CA LYS A 205 10.27 -19.86 5.10
C LYS A 205 9.74 -19.28 6.40
N CYS A 206 8.53 -19.68 6.75
CA CYS A 206 7.90 -19.25 7.99
C CYS A 206 8.72 -19.78 9.17
N SER A 207 9.02 -18.92 10.14
CA SER A 207 9.70 -19.36 11.35
C SER A 207 8.72 -20.18 12.19
N GLU A 208 9.17 -21.23 12.89
CA GLU A 208 8.32 -21.96 13.86
C GLU A 208 7.71 -21.04 14.93
N SER A 209 8.34 -19.87 15.12
CA SER A 209 7.96 -18.81 16.04
C SER A 209 7.18 -17.67 15.40
N ASP A 210 6.85 -17.71 14.11
CA ASP A 210 6.01 -16.67 13.50
C ASP A 210 4.56 -16.98 13.88
N PRO A 211 3.93 -16.24 14.81
CA PRO A 211 2.56 -16.52 15.17
C PRO A 211 1.71 -16.30 13.92
N ARG A 212 1.22 -17.38 13.31
CA ARG A 212 0.13 -17.31 12.33
C ARG A 212 -1.02 -16.67 13.09
N GLY A 213 -1.19 -15.37 12.86
CA GLY A 213 -2.12 -14.55 13.63
C GLY A 213 -3.50 -15.11 13.43
N VAL A 214 -4.04 -15.78 14.45
CA VAL A 214 -5.41 -16.27 14.41
C VAL A 214 -6.31 -15.07 14.25
N SER A 215 -7.08 -15.05 13.17
CA SER A 215 -7.94 -13.93 12.83
C SER A 215 -9.41 -14.37 12.91
N SER A 216 -10.27 -13.48 13.40
CA SER A 216 -11.71 -13.72 13.47
C SER A 216 -12.49 -12.62 12.77
N TYR A 217 -13.43 -13.01 11.92
CA TYR A 217 -14.29 -12.11 11.15
C TYR A 217 -15.76 -12.40 11.48
N LEU A 218 -16.57 -11.34 11.50
CA LEU A 218 -18.02 -11.45 11.65
C LEU A 218 -18.68 -10.88 10.40
N SER A 219 -19.36 -11.74 9.63
CA SER A 219 -20.07 -11.31 8.42
C SER A 219 -21.56 -11.10 8.70
N PRO A 220 -22.17 -10.00 8.20
CA PRO A 220 -23.60 -9.77 8.30
C PRO A 220 -24.41 -10.78 7.45
N PRO A 221 -25.75 -10.82 7.59
CA PRO A 221 -26.61 -11.60 6.71
C PRO A 221 -26.54 -11.10 5.28
N SER A 222 -26.73 -12.00 4.32
CA SER A 222 -26.86 -11.59 2.92
C SER A 222 -28.15 -10.77 2.74
N PRO A 223 -28.17 -9.74 1.88
CA PRO A 223 -29.40 -9.01 1.56
C PRO A 223 -30.52 -9.91 1.04
N LEU A 224 -30.16 -10.98 0.31
CA LEU A 224 -31.10 -11.99 -0.17
C LEU A 224 -31.79 -12.72 0.99
N ASP A 225 -31.01 -13.18 1.99
CA ASP A 225 -31.55 -13.87 3.16
C ASP A 225 -32.34 -12.93 4.07
N LEU A 226 -31.95 -11.65 4.12
CA LEU A 226 -32.60 -10.64 4.95
C LEU A 226 -33.95 -10.18 4.37
N TYR A 227 -34.01 -9.79 3.09
CA TYR A 227 -35.18 -9.14 2.50
C TYR A 227 -36.10 -10.10 1.74
N VAL A 228 -35.55 -11.18 1.17
CA VAL A 228 -36.31 -12.10 0.32
C VAL A 228 -36.66 -13.37 1.07
N HIS A 229 -35.66 -14.12 1.55
CA HIS A 229 -35.91 -15.39 2.24
C HIS A 229 -36.43 -15.22 3.66
N LYS A 230 -36.26 -14.02 4.26
CA LYS A 230 -36.60 -13.72 5.66
C LYS A 230 -36.02 -14.74 6.66
N ALA A 231 -34.83 -15.23 6.35
CA ALA A 231 -34.09 -16.20 7.16
C ALA A 231 -32.63 -15.74 7.34
N PRO A 232 -32.40 -14.54 7.89
CA PRO A 232 -31.06 -13.98 8.01
C PRO A 232 -30.20 -14.80 8.97
N LYS A 233 -28.93 -14.96 8.61
CA LYS A 233 -27.92 -15.65 9.40
C LYS A 233 -26.63 -14.83 9.39
N ILE A 234 -26.04 -14.62 10.56
CA ILE A 234 -24.71 -14.03 10.69
C ILE A 234 -23.68 -15.14 10.82
N THR A 235 -22.46 -14.89 10.34
CA THR A 235 -21.40 -15.92 10.33
C THR A 235 -20.16 -15.39 11.01
N CYS A 236 -19.66 -16.14 11.99
CA CYS A 236 -18.38 -15.90 12.62
C CYS A 236 -17.36 -16.88 12.03
N LEU A 237 -16.29 -16.34 11.47
CA LEU A 237 -15.25 -17.06 10.74
C LEU A 237 -13.92 -16.88 11.44
N VAL A 238 -13.31 -17.96 11.90
CA VAL A 238 -11.97 -17.99 12.47
C VAL A 238 -11.04 -18.64 11.47
N VAL A 239 -9.94 -17.97 11.12
CA VAL A 239 -8.98 -18.44 10.11
C VAL A 239 -7.58 -18.48 10.68
N ASP A 240 -6.69 -19.13 9.93
CA ASP A 240 -5.26 -19.23 10.23
C ASP A 240 -4.94 -19.95 11.56
N LEU A 241 -5.86 -20.80 12.03
CA LEU A 241 -5.64 -21.65 13.20
C LEU A 241 -4.61 -22.74 12.87
N ALA A 242 -3.50 -22.80 13.60
CA ALA A 242 -2.57 -23.93 13.53
C ALA A 242 -3.11 -25.17 14.28
N THR A 243 -3.94 -24.95 15.31
CA THR A 243 -4.58 -25.99 16.11
C THR A 243 -5.94 -25.50 16.61
N MET A 244 -6.84 -26.44 16.90
CA MET A 244 -8.13 -26.17 17.56
C MET A 244 -8.02 -26.19 19.08
N GLU A 245 -6.87 -26.61 19.62
CA GLU A 245 -6.68 -26.76 21.05
C GLU A 245 -6.71 -25.40 21.78
N GLY A 246 -7.51 -25.31 22.84
CA GLY A 246 -7.72 -24.06 23.57
C GLY A 246 -8.58 -23.03 22.82
N MET A 247 -9.16 -23.38 21.66
CA MET A 247 -10.13 -22.54 20.97
C MET A 247 -11.53 -22.66 21.61
N ASN A 248 -12.19 -21.53 21.84
CA ASN A 248 -13.61 -21.49 22.20
C ASN A 248 -14.31 -20.35 21.45
N LEU A 249 -15.51 -20.60 20.93
CA LEU A 249 -16.34 -19.65 20.20
C LEU A 249 -17.71 -19.58 20.86
N THR A 250 -18.09 -18.38 21.27
CA THR A 250 -19.35 -18.12 21.99
C THR A 250 -20.12 -16.97 21.36
N TRP A 251 -21.44 -17.13 21.24
CA TRP A 251 -22.35 -16.09 20.77
C TRP A 251 -23.11 -15.47 21.93
N TYR A 252 -23.37 -14.17 21.83
CA TYR A 252 -24.31 -13.45 22.69
C TYR A 252 -24.81 -12.21 21.97
N ARG A 253 -25.90 -11.61 22.47
CA ARG A 253 -26.42 -10.34 21.98
C ARG A 253 -26.53 -9.31 23.10
N GLU A 254 -26.61 -8.03 22.73
CA GLU A 254 -26.65 -6.89 23.67
C GLU A 254 -27.81 -7.00 24.66
N SER A 255 -28.99 -7.40 24.17
CA SER A 255 -30.19 -7.64 25.00
C SER A 255 -30.07 -8.79 26.00
N LYS A 256 -28.99 -9.58 25.94
CA LYS A 256 -28.70 -10.75 26.80
C LYS A 256 -29.72 -11.89 26.71
N GLU A 257 -30.67 -11.81 25.79
CA GLU A 257 -31.55 -12.92 25.50
C GLU A 257 -30.78 -14.09 24.84
N PRO A 258 -31.24 -15.34 25.06
CA PRO A 258 -30.52 -16.52 24.60
C PRO A 258 -30.42 -16.58 23.07
N VAL A 259 -29.28 -17.07 22.59
CA VAL A 259 -28.98 -17.27 21.16
C VAL A 259 -28.73 -18.74 20.89
N ASN A 260 -29.15 -19.22 19.71
CA ASN A 260 -29.06 -20.62 19.30
C ASN A 260 -28.19 -20.75 18.05
N PRO A 261 -26.85 -20.81 18.19
CA PRO A 261 -25.96 -20.97 17.04
C PRO A 261 -26.00 -22.39 16.47
N GLY A 262 -25.73 -22.50 15.18
CA GLY A 262 -25.50 -23.77 14.49
C GLY A 262 -24.17 -24.42 14.91
N PRO A 263 -23.95 -25.68 14.50
CA PRO A 263 -22.72 -26.40 14.83
C PRO A 263 -21.48 -25.71 14.24
N LEU A 264 -20.35 -25.88 14.93
CA LEU A 264 -19.05 -25.44 14.42
C LEU A 264 -18.63 -26.32 13.24
N ASN A 265 -18.40 -25.70 12.09
CA ASN A 265 -17.87 -26.37 10.91
C ASN A 265 -16.39 -26.10 10.81
N LYS A 266 -15.58 -27.15 10.74
CA LYS A 266 -14.13 -27.04 10.52
C LYS A 266 -13.79 -27.37 9.07
N LYS A 267 -12.80 -26.66 8.53
CA LYS A 267 -12.23 -26.90 7.21
C LYS A 267 -10.71 -26.82 7.30
N ASP A 268 -10.05 -27.92 7.00
CA ASP A 268 -8.60 -27.98 6.87
C ASP A 268 -8.16 -27.43 5.51
N HIS A 269 -7.09 -26.64 5.50
CA HIS A 269 -6.55 -26.04 4.28
C HIS A 269 -5.17 -26.60 3.95
N PHE A 270 -4.82 -26.56 2.66
CA PHE A 270 -3.52 -27.03 2.17
C PHE A 270 -2.32 -26.24 2.74
N ASN A 271 -2.57 -25.02 3.26
CA ASN A 271 -1.57 -24.20 3.95
C ASN A 271 -1.23 -24.69 5.38
N GLY A 272 -1.86 -25.77 5.84
CA GLY A 272 -1.72 -26.34 7.17
C GLY A 272 -2.48 -25.58 8.25
N THR A 273 -3.37 -24.65 7.88
CA THR A 273 -4.26 -23.96 8.81
C THR A 273 -5.68 -24.53 8.77
N ILE A 274 -6.42 -24.27 9.84
CA ILE A 274 -7.79 -24.69 10.04
C ILE A 274 -8.65 -23.43 10.00
N THR A 275 -9.76 -23.49 9.26
CA THR A 275 -10.84 -22.52 9.37
C THR A 275 -11.97 -23.11 10.17
N VAL A 276 -12.54 -22.30 11.06
CA VAL A 276 -13.74 -22.63 11.81
C VAL A 276 -14.82 -21.62 11.53
N THR A 277 -16.00 -22.13 11.20
CA THR A 277 -17.17 -21.33 10.87
C THR A 277 -18.31 -21.66 11.82
N SER A 278 -18.88 -20.65 12.45
CA SER A 278 -20.13 -20.74 13.22
C SER A 278 -21.16 -19.82 12.61
N THR A 279 -22.39 -20.30 12.45
CA THR A 279 -23.52 -19.51 11.94
C THR A 279 -24.56 -19.31 13.03
N LEU A 280 -25.07 -18.09 13.18
CA LEU A 280 -26.18 -17.77 14.08
C LEU A 280 -27.36 -17.28 13.25
N PRO A 281 -28.47 -18.02 13.18
CA PRO A 281 -29.74 -17.50 12.68
C PRO A 281 -30.21 -16.33 13.56
N VAL A 282 -30.59 -15.21 12.94
CA VAL A 282 -31.06 -14.01 13.65
C VAL A 282 -32.50 -13.71 13.26
N ASN A 283 -33.21 -12.98 14.13
CA ASN A 283 -34.55 -12.49 13.79
C ASN A 283 -34.42 -11.27 12.85
N THR A 284 -35.24 -11.24 11.79
CA THR A 284 -35.26 -10.16 10.80
C THR A 284 -35.60 -8.81 11.42
N ASN A 285 -36.55 -8.75 12.35
CA ASN A 285 -36.98 -7.50 12.97
C ASN A 285 -35.89 -6.98 13.91
N ASP A 286 -35.35 -7.82 14.80
CA ASP A 286 -34.27 -7.47 15.71
C ASP A 286 -33.06 -6.91 14.93
N TRP A 287 -32.71 -7.52 13.80
CA TRP A 287 -31.62 -7.05 12.94
C TRP A 287 -31.91 -5.67 12.32
N ILE A 288 -33.11 -5.46 11.79
CA ILE A 288 -33.51 -4.18 11.17
C ILE A 288 -33.61 -3.06 12.23
N GLU A 289 -34.04 -3.40 13.44
CA GLU A 289 -34.14 -2.48 14.58
C GLU A 289 -32.77 -2.15 15.21
N GLY A 290 -31.70 -2.83 14.79
CA GLY A 290 -30.33 -2.52 15.18
C GLY A 290 -29.81 -3.29 16.40
N GLU A 291 -30.39 -4.45 16.73
CA GLU A 291 -29.86 -5.36 17.75
C GLU A 291 -28.40 -5.73 17.44
N THR A 292 -27.57 -5.76 18.49
CA THR A 292 -26.13 -6.01 18.35
C THR A 292 -25.79 -7.44 18.79
N TYR A 293 -25.13 -8.16 17.89
CA TYR A 293 -24.69 -9.53 18.10
C TYR A 293 -23.16 -9.58 18.23
N TYR A 294 -22.68 -10.45 19.10
CA TYR A 294 -21.27 -10.63 19.41
C TYR A 294 -20.87 -12.08 19.19
N CYS A 295 -19.77 -12.27 18.45
CA CYS A 295 -19.03 -13.52 18.44
C CYS A 295 -17.74 -13.32 19.23
N ARG A 296 -17.58 -14.05 20.34
CA ARG A 296 -16.35 -14.04 21.14
C ARG A 296 -15.58 -15.32 20.90
N VAL A 297 -14.40 -15.14 20.31
CA VAL A 297 -13.42 -16.19 20.05
C VAL A 297 -12.28 -16.04 21.05
N THR A 298 -11.88 -17.15 21.68
CA THR A 298 -10.68 -17.22 22.53
C THR A 298 -9.77 -18.30 22.01
N HIS A 299 -8.47 -18.02 21.91
CA HIS A 299 -7.44 -18.97 21.50
C HIS A 299 -6.10 -18.52 22.10
N PRO A 300 -5.17 -19.42 22.48
CA PRO A 300 -3.89 -19.04 23.09
C PRO A 300 -3.04 -18.09 22.24
N HIS A 301 -3.17 -18.17 20.91
CA HIS A 301 -2.44 -17.34 19.94
C HIS A 301 -3.30 -16.19 19.36
N LEU A 302 -4.52 -15.97 19.87
CA LEU A 302 -5.26 -14.75 19.56
C LEU A 302 -4.65 -13.61 20.38
N PRO A 303 -4.20 -12.50 19.77
CA PRO A 303 -3.82 -11.32 20.54
C PRO A 303 -5.01 -10.93 21.44
N ARG A 304 -4.76 -10.80 22.75
CA ARG A 304 -5.78 -10.35 23.72
C ARG A 304 -6.03 -8.85 23.56
N THR A 305 -6.49 -8.46 22.38
CA THR A 305 -7.04 -7.14 22.12
C THR A 305 -8.54 -7.30 22.06
N SER A 306 -9.24 -6.76 23.05
CA SER A 306 -10.67 -6.50 22.93
C SER A 306 -10.88 -5.58 21.72
N CYS A 307 -11.31 -6.14 20.59
CA CYS A 307 -11.81 -5.39 19.43
C CYS A 307 -13.09 -4.66 19.83
N LYS A 308 -12.93 -3.55 20.56
CA LYS A 308 -14.00 -2.57 20.72
C LYS A 308 -14.03 -1.77 19.42
N ARG A 309 -15.18 -1.76 18.75
CA ARG A 309 -15.45 -0.81 17.68
C ARG A 309 -15.11 0.58 18.19
N ALA A 310 -14.22 1.26 17.47
CA ALA A 310 -13.79 2.60 17.81
C ALA A 310 -14.30 3.54 16.71
N PRO A 311 -15.14 4.54 17.04
CA PRO A 311 -15.53 5.55 16.07
C PRO A 311 -14.30 6.39 15.65
N PRO A 312 -14.22 6.81 14.38
CA PRO A 312 -13.16 7.68 13.91
C PRO A 312 -13.21 9.05 14.54
N ASP A 313 -12.04 9.49 14.98
CA ASP A 313 -11.77 10.88 15.23
C ASP A 313 -11.48 11.57 13.89
N VAL A 314 -12.23 12.62 13.59
CA VAL A 314 -12.10 13.38 12.33
C VAL A 314 -11.64 14.79 12.65
N TYR A 315 -10.50 15.16 12.09
CA TYR A 315 -9.88 16.48 12.21
C TYR A 315 -9.74 17.11 10.84
N LEU A 316 -9.99 18.42 10.76
CA LEU A 316 -9.84 19.18 9.54
C LEU A 316 -8.68 20.17 9.69
N PHE A 317 -7.73 20.11 8.78
CA PHE A 317 -6.57 21.00 8.76
C PHE A 317 -6.62 21.96 7.58
N LEU A 318 -6.36 23.22 7.88
CA LEU A 318 -6.08 24.28 6.92
C LEU A 318 -4.57 24.34 6.68
N PRO A 319 -4.12 24.78 5.49
CA PRO A 319 -2.72 25.05 5.27
C PRO A 319 -2.27 26.21 6.18
N PRO A 320 -1.02 26.22 6.68
CA PRO A 320 -0.49 27.31 7.52
C PRO A 320 -0.66 28.68 6.86
N GLU A 321 -0.91 29.74 7.65
CA GLU A 321 -1.11 31.11 7.15
C GLU A 321 0.03 31.58 6.22
N GLU A 322 1.26 31.12 6.46
CA GLU A 322 2.46 31.41 5.66
C GLU A 322 2.37 30.84 4.23
N GLU A 323 1.68 29.72 4.02
CA GLU A 323 1.40 29.14 2.70
C GLU A 323 0.11 29.70 2.05
N GLN A 324 -0.75 30.36 2.84
CA GLN A 324 -1.95 31.03 2.35
C GLN A 324 -1.65 32.37 1.68
N GLY A 325 -0.40 32.84 1.60
CA GLY A 325 -0.04 34.08 0.88
C GLY A 325 0.37 33.91 -0.59
N THR A 326 0.85 32.73 -0.99
CA THR A 326 1.69 32.60 -2.21
C THR A 326 1.16 31.62 -3.28
N LYS A 327 0.12 30.83 -3.00
CA LYS A 327 -0.44 29.82 -3.93
C LYS A 327 -1.87 30.17 -4.39
N ASP A 328 -2.19 29.92 -5.67
CA ASP A 328 -3.54 30.11 -6.25
C ASP A 328 -4.59 29.08 -5.77
N ARG A 329 -4.16 28.08 -5.00
CA ARG A 329 -4.98 26.99 -4.47
C ARG A 329 -4.70 26.79 -2.98
N VAL A 330 -5.73 26.35 -2.26
CA VAL A 330 -5.70 26.02 -0.84
C VAL A 330 -5.94 24.51 -0.72
N THR A 331 -5.12 23.82 0.06
CA THR A 331 -5.29 22.38 0.31
C THR A 331 -5.95 22.16 1.67
N LEU A 332 -7.14 21.56 1.69
CA LEU A 332 -7.83 21.12 2.89
C LEU A 332 -7.49 19.65 3.15
N THR A 333 -7.15 19.31 4.40
CA THR A 333 -6.82 17.92 4.76
C THR A 333 -7.79 17.41 5.82
N CYS A 334 -8.37 16.25 5.57
CA CYS A 334 -9.22 15.52 6.51
C CYS A 334 -8.43 14.35 7.10
N LEU A 335 -7.93 14.54 8.32
CA LEU A 335 -7.24 13.49 9.07
C LEU A 335 -8.26 12.66 9.82
N ILE A 336 -8.18 11.35 9.64
CA ILE A 336 -9.09 10.40 10.26
C ILE A 336 -8.26 9.34 10.98
N GLN A 337 -8.46 9.21 12.29
CA GLN A 337 -7.62 8.36 13.13
C GLN A 337 -8.42 7.68 14.25
N ASN A 338 -7.77 6.74 14.93
CA ASN A 338 -8.29 6.05 16.12
C ASN A 338 -9.60 5.27 15.90
N PHE A 339 -9.82 4.73 14.69
CA PHE A 339 -11.00 3.92 14.37
C PHE A 339 -10.69 2.45 14.18
N PHE A 340 -11.72 1.64 14.38
CA PHE A 340 -11.71 0.21 14.10
C PHE A 340 -13.14 -0.27 13.77
N PRO A 341 -13.33 -1.08 12.72
CA PRO A 341 -12.33 -1.69 11.82
C PRO A 341 -11.73 -0.71 10.80
N ALA A 342 -10.78 -1.17 9.96
CA ALA A 342 -10.07 -0.30 9.02
C ALA A 342 -10.92 0.20 7.82
N ASP A 343 -12.10 -0.39 7.59
CA ASP A 343 -12.98 -0.03 6.49
C ASP A 343 -13.72 1.30 6.77
N ILE A 344 -13.49 2.29 5.93
CA ILE A 344 -14.04 3.65 6.09
C ILE A 344 -14.29 4.30 4.73
N SER A 345 -15.33 5.14 4.63
CA SER A 345 -15.59 5.93 3.42
C SER A 345 -15.49 7.42 3.71
N VAL A 346 -14.87 8.17 2.80
CA VAL A 346 -14.64 9.61 2.94
C VAL A 346 -15.10 10.33 1.68
N GLN A 347 -15.87 11.40 1.87
CA GLN A 347 -16.38 12.22 0.78
C GLN A 347 -16.31 13.71 1.15
N TRP A 348 -15.85 14.53 0.22
CA TRP A 348 -15.93 15.98 0.34
C TRP A 348 -17.21 16.51 -0.27
N LEU A 349 -17.89 17.39 0.47
CA LEU A 349 -19.05 18.13 0.00
C LEU A 349 -18.72 19.63 -0.08
N ARG A 350 -19.15 20.30 -1.14
CA ARG A 350 -19.18 21.77 -1.27
C ARG A 350 -20.64 22.21 -1.20
N ASN A 351 -20.97 23.03 -0.19
CA ASN A 351 -22.35 23.45 0.07
C ASN A 351 -23.31 22.26 0.03
N ASP A 352 -22.92 21.19 0.75
CA ASP A 352 -23.65 19.93 0.88
C ASP A 352 -23.83 19.11 -0.42
N SER A 353 -23.17 19.51 -1.52
CA SER A 353 -23.10 18.75 -2.78
C SER A 353 -21.78 17.99 -2.91
N PRO A 354 -21.78 16.71 -3.31
CA PRO A 354 -20.56 15.89 -3.39
C PRO A 354 -19.60 16.37 -4.49
N ILE A 355 -18.30 16.38 -4.18
CA ILE A 355 -17.22 16.80 -5.08
C ILE A 355 -16.27 15.65 -5.43
N GLN A 356 -15.70 15.00 -4.41
CA GLN A 356 -14.67 13.98 -4.58
C GLN A 356 -14.53 13.07 -3.35
N THR A 357 -13.87 11.93 -3.52
CA THR A 357 -13.61 10.93 -2.48
C THR A 357 -12.10 10.79 -2.26
N ASP A 358 -11.54 11.66 -1.43
CA ASP A 358 -10.11 11.67 -1.05
C ASP A 358 -9.96 12.33 0.33
N HIS A 359 -8.91 12.00 1.09
CA HIS A 359 -8.56 12.62 2.36
C HIS A 359 -8.04 14.06 2.20
N ARG A 360 -7.56 14.42 1.00
CA ARG A 360 -7.07 15.77 0.67
C ARG A 360 -7.95 16.40 -0.41
N LEU A 361 -8.26 17.69 -0.26
CA LEU A 361 -9.04 18.47 -1.22
C LEU A 361 -8.30 19.75 -1.61
N GLU A 362 -8.03 19.92 -2.91
CA GLU A 362 -7.49 21.17 -3.46
C GLU A 362 -8.60 22.08 -3.97
N VAL A 363 -8.82 23.19 -3.28
CA VAL A 363 -9.78 24.23 -3.69
C VAL A 363 -9.05 25.42 -4.29
N SER A 364 -9.64 26.11 -5.27
CA SER A 364 -9.06 27.36 -5.77
C SER A 364 -9.20 28.46 -4.71
N ARG A 365 -8.26 29.42 -4.69
CA ARG A 365 -8.31 30.55 -3.76
C ARG A 365 -9.59 31.35 -3.94
N VAL A 366 -10.01 31.60 -5.19
CA VAL A 366 -11.26 32.31 -5.50
C VAL A 366 -12.46 31.59 -4.87
N ASP A 367 -12.48 30.25 -4.95
CA ASP A 367 -13.56 29.43 -4.40
C ASP A 367 -13.56 29.41 -2.86
N TRP A 368 -12.38 29.42 -2.26
CA TRP A 368 -12.18 29.55 -0.81
C TRP A 368 -12.61 30.93 -0.29
N GLU A 369 -12.30 31.99 -1.03
CA GLU A 369 -12.65 33.38 -0.69
C GLU A 369 -14.14 33.68 -0.78
N GLN A 370 -14.87 32.92 -1.59
CA GLN A 370 -16.33 32.97 -1.72
C GLN A 370 -17.08 32.44 -0.49
N LYS A 371 -16.39 32.03 0.59
CA LYS A 371 -16.99 31.50 1.84
C LYS A 371 -17.82 30.23 1.62
N ASN A 372 -17.49 29.46 0.59
CA ASN A 372 -18.10 28.15 0.39
C ASN A 372 -17.79 27.23 1.57
N LYS A 373 -18.79 26.42 1.97
CA LYS A 373 -18.67 25.46 3.06
C LYS A 373 -18.13 24.16 2.48
N PHE A 374 -16.96 23.74 2.95
CA PHE A 374 -16.33 22.48 2.60
C PHE A 374 -16.46 21.50 3.76
N THR A 375 -17.18 20.41 3.53
CA THR A 375 -17.47 19.38 4.54
C THR A 375 -16.73 18.10 4.20
N CYS A 376 -15.89 17.61 5.10
CA CYS A 376 -15.43 16.23 5.08
C CYS A 376 -16.50 15.36 5.77
N GLN A 377 -17.15 14.51 4.98
CA GLN A 377 -18.11 13.52 5.42
C GLN A 377 -17.43 12.17 5.50
N VAL A 378 -17.48 11.56 6.68
CA VAL A 378 -16.88 10.27 6.99
C VAL A 378 -17.98 9.29 7.34
N VAL A 379 -18.01 8.14 6.67
CA VAL A 379 -18.95 7.05 6.94
C VAL A 379 -18.18 5.88 7.52
N HIS A 380 -18.59 5.43 8.70
CA HIS A 380 -17.92 4.35 9.41
C HIS A 380 -18.90 3.60 10.32
N GLU A 381 -18.79 2.28 10.37
CA GLU A 381 -19.77 1.43 11.09
C GLU A 381 -19.84 1.72 12.59
N ALA A 382 -18.73 2.17 13.19
CA ALA A 382 -18.65 2.47 14.62
C ALA A 382 -19.24 3.84 15.01
N LEU A 383 -19.68 4.67 14.06
CA LEU A 383 -20.33 5.96 14.33
C LEU A 383 -21.79 5.76 14.75
N SER A 384 -22.28 6.53 15.72
CA SER A 384 -23.67 6.44 16.21
C SER A 384 -24.67 7.09 15.24
N GLY A 385 -25.90 6.59 15.16
CA GLY A 385 -26.97 7.17 14.33
C GLY A 385 -26.84 6.81 12.84
N SER A 386 -26.77 7.81 11.96
CA SER A 386 -26.70 7.64 10.49
C SER A 386 -25.39 7.04 9.98
N ARG A 387 -24.49 6.60 10.88
CA ARG A 387 -23.12 6.13 10.59
C ARG A 387 -22.23 7.18 9.92
N ILE A 388 -22.64 8.46 9.98
CA ILE A 388 -21.99 9.58 9.32
C ILE A 388 -21.47 10.56 10.36
N LEU A 389 -20.22 10.98 10.21
CA LEU A 389 -19.59 12.07 10.95
C LEU A 389 -19.15 13.13 9.96
N GLN A 390 -19.52 14.38 10.21
CA GLN A 390 -19.18 15.51 9.35
C GLN A 390 -18.36 16.55 10.10
N LYS A 391 -17.26 16.99 9.50
CA LYS A 391 -16.51 18.18 9.90
C LYS A 391 -16.46 19.13 8.73
N TRP A 392 -16.69 20.41 8.98
CA TRP A 392 -16.73 21.41 7.91
C TRP A 392 -15.82 22.58 8.25
N VAL A 393 -15.41 23.28 7.21
CA VAL A 393 -14.68 24.54 7.29
C VAL A 393 -15.16 25.50 6.21
N SER A 394 -15.06 26.78 6.52
CA SER A 394 -15.21 27.88 5.57
C SER A 394 -14.26 28.99 6.00
N LYS A 395 -14.01 29.95 5.11
CA LYS A 395 -13.22 31.14 5.43
C LYS A 395 -13.91 31.93 6.56
N THR A 396 -13.36 31.88 7.77
CA THR A 396 -13.79 32.69 8.91
C THR A 396 -13.44 34.15 8.67
N PRO A 397 -14.35 35.12 8.94
CA PRO A 397 -13.98 36.52 8.98
C PRO A 397 -12.99 36.72 10.13
N GLY A 398 -11.83 37.30 9.82
CA GLY A 398 -10.81 37.61 10.82
C GLY A 398 -11.40 38.40 11.99
N LYS A 399 -10.95 38.05 13.19
CA LYS A 399 -10.99 38.94 14.34
C LYS A 399 -9.63 39.61 14.45
#